data_AF-A0A4P9Y672-F1
#
_entry.id   AF-A0A4P9Y672-F1
#
_cell.length_a   1.000
_cell.length_b   1.000
_cell.length_c   1.000
_cell.angle_alpha   90.00
_cell.angle_beta   90.00
_cell.angle_gamma   90.00
#
_symmetry.space_group_name_H-M   'P 1'
#
loop_
_entity.id
_entity.type
_entity.pdbx_description
1 polymer ?
#
loop_
_entity_poly.entity_id
_entity_poly.type
_entity_poly.pdbx_seq_one_letter_code
_entity_poly.pdbx_strand_id
1 'polypeptide(L)'
;GAQALIDRPSLARYIQYARTACNPILTSAAGEALVDAYVTLRREGGGQRVSATPRQLESLIRLSEAHARLHLSPEVTELDVSEAKRLLISAMQKAAIQPDTGLIDMDLLTTGMGSAMRERLVVLKGQLRELVRSRGSVPFRHLVQEINDQGQVGMGVREIEQAIQEMVTEQTVRAVGVRGNRVIRWLGGEVA
;
A
#
# COMPACT_ATOMS: atom_id res chain seq x y z
N GLY A 1 23.90 28.93 20.94
CA GLY A 1 23.58 27.50 20.90
C GLY A 1 22.60 27.21 22.00
N ALA A 2 21.39 26.75 21.68
CA ALA A 2 20.38 26.47 22.69
C ALA A 2 20.80 25.21 23.48
N GLN A 3 21.10 25.39 24.76
CA GLN A 3 21.36 24.28 25.67
C GLN A 3 20.02 23.59 25.97
N ALA A 4 19.93 22.28 25.76
CA ALA A 4 18.70 21.54 26.01
C ALA A 4 18.29 21.69 27.48
N LEU A 5 17.05 22.14 27.72
CA LEU A 5 16.47 22.37 29.05
C LEU A 5 16.37 21.08 29.91
N ILE A 6 16.48 19.90 29.29
CA ILE A 6 16.37 18.60 29.94
C ILE A 6 17.61 17.77 29.58
N ASP A 7 18.29 17.26 30.60
CA ASP A 7 19.43 16.36 30.42
C ASP A 7 18.98 14.94 30.00
N ARG A 8 19.83 14.25 29.24
CA ARG A 8 19.55 12.91 28.72
C ARG A 8 19.20 11.89 29.83
N PRO A 9 19.90 11.83 30.97
CA PRO A 9 19.50 10.96 32.09
C PRO A 9 18.09 11.23 32.62
N SER A 10 17.70 12.49 32.78
CA SER A 10 16.34 12.86 33.24
C SER A 10 15.27 12.44 32.23
N LEU A 11 15.49 12.66 30.94
CA LEU A 11 14.58 12.19 29.89
C LEU A 11 14.44 10.67 29.89
N ALA A 12 15.55 9.93 30.03
CA ALA A 12 15.53 8.47 30.09
C ALA A 12 14.74 7.95 31.30
N ARG A 13 14.92 8.56 32.48
CA ARG A 13 14.13 8.26 33.69
C ARG A 13 12.64 8.53 33.47
N TYR A 14 12.30 9.64 32.81
CA TYR A 14 10.92 9.97 32.49
C TYR A 14 10.27 8.93 31.58
N ILE A 15 10.93 8.57 30.46
CA ILE A 15 10.43 7.55 29.53
C ILE A 15 10.25 6.21 30.24
N GLN A 16 11.22 5.81 31.07
CA GLN A 16 11.12 4.56 31.84
C GLN A 16 9.90 4.58 32.77
N TYR A 17 9.70 5.67 33.50
CA TYR A 17 8.56 5.84 34.39
C TYR A 17 7.23 5.77 33.64
N ALA A 18 7.10 6.53 32.54
CA ALA A 18 5.90 6.51 31.70
C ALA A 18 5.56 5.10 31.19
N ARG A 19 6.57 4.33 30.77
CA ARG A 19 6.38 2.94 30.30
C ARG A 19 5.89 1.98 31.37
N THR A 20 6.30 2.16 32.63
CA THR A 20 5.97 1.21 33.71
C THR A 20 4.76 1.63 34.54
N ALA A 21 4.53 2.93 34.71
CA ALA A 21 3.54 3.47 35.65
C ALA A 21 2.23 3.90 34.98
N CYS A 22 2.24 4.11 33.65
CA CYS A 22 1.08 4.60 32.92
C CYS A 22 0.68 3.58 31.84
N ASN A 23 -0.54 3.04 31.94
CA ASN A 23 -1.14 2.14 30.96
C ASN A 23 -2.50 2.70 30.53
N PRO A 24 -2.52 3.61 29.53
CA PRO A 24 -3.72 4.33 29.16
C PRO A 24 -4.83 3.40 28.66
N ILE A 25 -6.08 3.74 28.97
CA ILE A 25 -7.27 3.02 28.51
C ILE A 25 -8.03 3.88 27.51
N LEU A 26 -8.55 3.28 26.44
CA LEU A 26 -9.36 3.99 25.45
C LEU A 26 -10.67 4.47 26.06
N THR A 27 -10.93 5.77 25.95
CA THR A 27 -12.26 6.33 26.20
C THR A 27 -13.21 6.02 25.05
N SER A 28 -14.52 6.06 25.30
CA SER A 28 -15.53 5.87 24.25
C SER A 28 -15.36 6.89 23.11
N ALA A 29 -15.10 8.15 23.45
CA ALA A 29 -14.88 9.23 22.49
C ALA A 29 -13.63 8.99 21.62
N ALA A 30 -12.53 8.52 22.22
CA ALA A 30 -11.34 8.11 21.46
C ALA A 30 -11.63 6.92 20.52
N GLY A 31 -12.45 5.97 20.97
CA GLY A 31 -12.91 4.85 20.14
C GLY A 31 -13.66 5.31 18.90
N GLU A 32 -14.61 6.25 19.05
CA GLU A 32 -15.35 6.85 17.94
C GLU A 32 -14.41 7.60 16.98
N ALA A 33 -13.50 8.44 17.52
CA ALA A 33 -12.52 9.17 16.73
C ALA A 33 -11.58 8.25 15.93
N LEU A 34 -11.19 7.10 16.49
CA LEU A 34 -10.37 6.10 15.79
C LEU A 34 -11.11 5.46 14.62
N VAL A 35 -12.38 5.13 14.81
CA VAL A 35 -13.24 4.58 13.74
C VAL A 35 -13.40 5.61 12.63
N ASP A 36 -13.69 6.86 12.96
CA ASP A 36 -13.84 7.93 11.99
C ASP A 36 -12.55 8.21 11.24
N ALA A 37 -11.40 8.23 11.93
CA ALA A 37 -10.09 8.36 11.31
C ALA A 37 -9.82 7.22 10.32
N TYR A 38 -10.11 5.97 10.72
CA TYR A 38 -9.93 4.80 9.86
C TYR A 38 -10.84 4.82 8.63
N VAL A 39 -12.12 5.15 8.80
CA VAL A 39 -13.09 5.25 7.69
C VAL A 39 -12.69 6.38 6.74
N THR A 40 -12.23 7.52 7.27
CA THR A 40 -11.74 8.64 6.46
C THR A 40 -10.55 8.22 5.60
N LEU A 41 -9.52 7.62 6.20
CA LEU A 41 -8.36 7.10 5.48
C LEU A 41 -8.75 6.07 4.41
N ARG A 42 -9.81 5.28 4.66
CA ARG A 42 -10.35 4.30 3.72
C ARG A 42 -11.11 4.93 2.55
N ARG A 43 -11.71 6.12 2.73
CA ARG A 43 -12.44 6.86 1.69
C ARG A 43 -11.51 7.69 0.81
N GLU A 44 -10.49 8.29 1.39
CA GLU A 44 -9.53 9.17 0.70
C GLU A 44 -8.69 8.45 -0.36
N GLY A 45 -8.61 7.12 -0.35
CA GLY A 45 -7.95 6.35 -1.42
C GLY A 45 -8.82 6.02 -2.63
N GLY A 46 -9.89 6.79 -2.86
CA GLY A 46 -10.68 6.72 -4.09
C GLY A 46 -11.68 5.58 -4.12
N GLY A 47 -12.85 5.80 -3.50
CA GLY A 47 -14.20 5.32 -3.88
C GLY A 47 -14.50 3.82 -4.04
N GLN A 48 -13.57 2.98 -4.49
CA GLN A 48 -13.80 1.56 -4.82
C GLN A 48 -12.72 0.62 -4.27
N ARG A 49 -11.65 1.11 -3.62
CA ARG A 49 -10.54 0.24 -3.16
C ARG A 49 -10.14 0.54 -1.71
N VAL A 50 -9.79 -0.52 -0.98
CA VAL A 50 -9.44 -0.47 0.44
C VAL A 50 -8.04 0.13 0.60
N SER A 51 -7.98 1.44 0.76
CA SER A 51 -6.71 2.16 0.94
C SER A 51 -6.11 2.00 2.33
N ALA A 52 -6.95 1.79 3.34
CA ALA A 52 -6.53 1.58 4.72
C ALA A 52 -6.77 0.14 5.18
N THR A 53 -5.69 -0.53 5.60
CA THR A 53 -5.74 -1.90 6.12
C THR A 53 -6.06 -1.91 7.62
N PRO A 54 -6.59 -3.00 8.19
CA PRO A 54 -6.77 -3.14 9.64
C PRO A 54 -5.48 -2.86 10.44
N ARG A 55 -4.32 -3.16 9.86
CA ARG A 55 -3.00 -2.85 10.45
C ARG A 55 -2.80 -1.36 10.71
N GLN A 56 -3.36 -0.48 9.87
CA GLN A 56 -3.27 0.97 10.08
C GLN A 56 -4.14 1.42 11.26
N LEU A 57 -5.31 0.81 11.45
CA LEU A 57 -6.11 1.05 12.65
C LEU A 57 -5.35 0.63 13.91
N GLU A 58 -4.72 -0.55 13.92
CA GLU A 58 -3.87 -0.95 15.05
C GLU A 58 -2.69 0.00 15.29
N SER A 59 -2.08 0.52 14.21
CA SER A 59 -1.02 1.52 14.32
C SER A 59 -1.53 2.84 14.91
N LEU A 60 -2.72 3.29 14.51
CA LEU A 60 -3.36 4.47 15.10
C LEU A 60 -3.64 4.29 16.59
N ILE A 61 -4.16 3.13 16.99
CA ILE A 61 -4.40 2.79 18.40
C ILE A 61 -3.08 2.86 19.18
N ARG A 62 -2.05 2.17 18.71
CA ARG A 62 -0.72 2.15 19.37
C ARG A 62 -0.09 3.53 19.48
N LEU A 63 -0.22 4.36 18.44
CA LEU A 63 0.29 5.74 18.46
C LEU A 63 -0.48 6.62 19.44
N SER A 64 -1.80 6.46 19.51
CA SER A 64 -2.66 7.22 20.43
C SER A 64 -2.37 6.85 21.88
N GLU A 65 -2.23 5.56 22.18
CA GLU A 65 -1.82 5.08 23.52
C GLU A 65 -0.40 5.57 23.88
N ALA A 66 0.53 5.57 22.92
CA ALA A 66 1.88 6.08 23.15
C ALA A 66 1.87 7.60 23.43
N HIS A 67 1.02 8.36 22.74
CA HIS A 67 0.85 9.79 22.96
C HIS A 67 0.26 10.07 24.35
N ALA A 68 -0.80 9.37 24.74
CA ALA A 68 -1.37 9.45 26.09
C ALA A 68 -0.33 9.14 27.18
N ARG A 69 0.47 8.09 26.95
CA ARG A 69 1.53 7.66 27.87
C ARG A 69 2.65 8.68 28.00
N LEU A 70 2.99 9.40 26.92
CA LEU A 70 4.03 10.43 26.91
C LEU A 70 3.72 11.61 27.82
N HIS A 71 2.45 11.90 28.09
CA HIS A 71 2.02 12.94 29.02
C HIS A 71 1.41 12.38 30.32
N LEU A 72 1.63 11.09 30.58
CA LEU A 72 1.20 10.34 31.79
C LEU A 72 -0.33 10.30 31.99
N SER A 73 -1.11 10.43 30.92
CA SER A 73 -2.56 10.29 31.02
C SER A 73 -2.98 8.83 31.21
N PRO A 74 -3.84 8.52 32.18
CA PRO A 74 -4.41 7.17 32.35
C PRO A 74 -5.43 6.82 31.27
N GLU A 75 -5.84 7.78 30.44
CA GLU A 75 -6.87 7.63 29.44
C GLU A 75 -6.42 8.18 28.09
N VAL A 76 -6.82 7.51 27.01
CA VAL A 76 -6.64 7.99 25.64
C VAL A 76 -7.85 8.83 25.28
N THR A 77 -7.60 10.04 24.84
CA THR A 77 -8.59 11.05 24.45
C THR A 77 -8.60 11.27 22.94
N GLU A 78 -9.61 12.00 22.44
CA GLU A 78 -9.67 12.39 21.03
C GLU A 78 -8.44 13.18 20.56
N LEU A 79 -7.82 13.95 21.46
CA LEU A 79 -6.61 14.72 21.15
C LEU A 79 -5.43 13.81 20.80
N ASP A 80 -5.30 12.69 21.51
CA ASP A 80 -4.25 11.70 21.25
C ASP A 80 -4.46 11.03 19.88
N VAL A 81 -5.71 10.74 19.54
CA VAL A 81 -6.09 10.17 18.24
C VAL A 81 -5.83 11.16 17.11
N SER A 82 -6.17 12.43 17.32
CA SER A 82 -5.91 13.51 16.35
C SER A 82 -4.42 13.66 16.05
N GLU A 83 -3.57 13.64 17.09
CA GLU A 83 -2.13 13.74 16.91
C GLU A 83 -1.54 12.49 16.25
N ALA A 84 -2.00 11.30 16.64
CA ALA A 84 -1.62 10.05 15.98
C ALA A 84 -1.99 10.05 14.49
N LYS A 85 -3.19 10.52 14.14
CA LYS A 85 -3.65 10.69 12.75
C LYS A 85 -2.75 11.67 11.99
N ARG A 86 -2.43 12.82 12.59
CA ARG A 86 -1.54 13.83 11.99
C ARG A 86 -0.17 13.24 11.65
N LEU A 87 0.42 12.49 12.58
CA LEU A 87 1.72 11.81 12.37
C LEU A 87 1.64 10.77 11.26
N LEU A 88 0.59 9.95 11.25
CA LEU A 88 0.37 8.93 10.24
C LEU A 88 0.28 9.55 8.84
N ILE A 89 -0.58 10.57 8.66
CA ILE A 89 -0.74 11.27 7.38
C ILE A 89 0.58 11.92 6.96
N SER A 90 1.28 12.62 7.86
CA SER A 90 2.57 13.25 7.57
C SER A 90 3.62 12.22 7.10
N ALA A 91 3.67 11.05 7.74
CA ALA A 91 4.60 9.98 7.34
C ALA A 91 4.27 9.47 5.93
N MET A 92 2.99 9.40 5.58
CA MET A 92 2.51 8.88 4.31
C MET A 92 2.67 9.90 3.17
N GLN A 93 2.41 11.17 3.44
CA GLN A 93 2.68 12.27 2.50
C GLN A 93 4.16 12.32 2.08
N LYS A 94 5.08 12.15 3.04
CA LYS A 94 6.52 12.10 2.73
C LYS A 94 6.93 10.90 1.86
N ALA A 95 6.12 9.85 1.83
CA ALA A 95 6.47 8.59 1.19
C ALA A 95 5.74 8.34 -0.15
N ALA A 96 4.64 9.05 -0.46
CA ALA A 96 3.85 8.79 -1.67
C ALA A 96 2.94 9.96 -2.13
N ILE A 97 3.46 11.20 -2.18
CA ILE A 97 2.79 12.24 -2.97
C ILE A 97 3.06 11.97 -4.45
N GLN A 98 2.00 11.72 -5.21
CA GLN A 98 2.07 11.79 -6.67
C GLN A 98 2.39 13.25 -7.08
N PRO A 99 3.49 13.51 -7.83
CA PRO A 99 3.93 14.87 -8.19
C PRO A 99 2.87 15.70 -8.92
N ASP A 100 1.95 15.01 -9.57
CA ASP A 100 0.93 15.49 -10.50
C ASP A 100 -0.42 15.75 -9.82
N THR A 101 -0.80 14.99 -8.79
CA THR A 101 -2.13 15.11 -8.16
C THR A 101 -2.09 15.64 -6.73
N GLY A 102 -0.94 15.60 -6.06
CA GLY A 102 -0.84 15.95 -4.63
C GLY A 102 -1.54 14.95 -3.69
N LEU A 103 -2.12 13.88 -4.25
CA LEU A 103 -2.86 12.85 -3.52
C LEU A 103 -1.90 11.76 -3.02
N ILE A 104 -2.27 11.14 -1.90
CA ILE A 104 -1.51 10.06 -1.28
C ILE A 104 -1.84 8.74 -1.99
N ASP A 105 -0.86 8.16 -2.69
CA ASP A 105 -1.00 6.83 -3.29
C ASP A 105 -0.71 5.74 -2.24
N MET A 106 -1.76 5.40 -1.48
CA MET A 106 -1.74 4.40 -0.40
C MET A 106 -1.26 3.02 -0.84
N ASP A 107 -1.48 2.74 -2.11
CA ASP A 107 -1.18 1.51 -2.79
C ASP A 107 0.31 1.39 -3.09
N LEU A 108 0.95 2.49 -3.48
CA LEU A 108 2.41 2.61 -3.59
C LEU A 108 3.11 2.32 -2.25
N LEU A 109 2.56 2.80 -1.13
CA LEU A 109 3.13 2.61 0.21
C LEU A 109 3.01 1.18 0.72
N THR A 110 1.89 0.52 0.43
CA THR A 110 1.57 -0.79 1.01
C THR A 110 2.09 -1.92 0.15
N THR A 111 1.99 -1.78 -1.17
CA THR A 111 2.31 -2.84 -2.15
C THR A 111 3.57 -2.55 -2.96
N GLY A 112 4.14 -1.35 -2.87
CA GLY A 112 5.22 -0.89 -3.75
C GLY A 112 4.74 -0.56 -5.17
N MET A 113 3.43 -0.62 -5.43
CA MET A 113 2.82 -0.41 -6.74
C MET A 113 1.74 0.66 -6.65
N GLY A 114 1.98 1.80 -7.29
CA GLY A 114 1.01 2.89 -7.33
C GLY A 114 -0.20 2.57 -8.20
N SER A 115 -1.28 3.32 -7.98
CA SER A 115 -2.54 3.33 -8.73
C SER A 115 -2.33 3.36 -10.26
N ALA A 116 -1.50 4.30 -10.75
CA ALA A 116 -1.19 4.44 -12.17
C ALA A 116 -0.49 3.20 -12.76
N MET A 117 0.42 2.58 -11.99
CA MET A 117 1.10 1.36 -12.41
C MET A 117 0.13 0.18 -12.48
N ARG A 118 -0.78 0.09 -11.51
CA ARG A 118 -1.80 -0.97 -11.48
C ARG A 118 -2.82 -0.84 -12.60
N GLU A 119 -3.26 0.37 -12.91
CA GLU A 119 -4.16 0.63 -14.03
C GLU A 119 -3.50 0.23 -15.36
N ARG A 120 -2.21 0.55 -15.55
CA ARG A 120 -1.42 0.07 -16.69
C ARG A 120 -1.35 -1.46 -16.73
N LEU A 121 -1.13 -2.13 -15.60
CA LEU A 121 -1.10 -3.59 -15.54
C LEU A 121 -2.44 -4.23 -15.91
N VAL A 122 -3.58 -3.63 -15.54
CA VAL A 122 -4.91 -4.12 -15.94
C VAL A 122 -5.08 -4.05 -17.45
N VAL A 123 -4.71 -2.93 -18.07
CA VAL A 123 -4.76 -2.75 -19.53
C VAL A 123 -3.85 -3.77 -20.22
N LEU A 124 -2.61 -3.91 -19.74
CA LEU A 124 -1.63 -4.87 -20.27
C LEU A 124 -2.12 -6.31 -20.19
N LYS A 125 -2.68 -6.72 -19.04
CA LYS A 125 -3.26 -8.07 -18.87
C LYS A 125 -4.39 -8.32 -19.86
N GLY A 126 -5.24 -7.32 -20.12
CA GLY A 126 -6.29 -7.40 -21.13
C GLY A 126 -5.74 -7.68 -22.54
N GLN A 127 -4.70 -6.95 -22.94
CA GLN A 127 -4.04 -7.13 -24.25
C GLN A 127 -3.34 -8.48 -24.36
N LEU A 128 -2.55 -8.86 -23.35
CA LEU A 128 -1.85 -10.14 -23.32
C LEU A 128 -2.83 -11.31 -23.34
N ARG A 129 -3.95 -11.19 -22.63
CA ARG A 129 -5.02 -12.18 -22.64
C ARG A 129 -5.58 -12.38 -24.05
N GLU A 130 -5.88 -11.30 -24.77
CA GLU A 130 -6.44 -11.42 -26.13
C GLU A 130 -5.43 -12.00 -27.14
N LEU A 131 -4.16 -11.60 -27.02
CA LEU A 131 -3.09 -12.09 -27.88
C LEU A 131 -2.81 -13.59 -27.66
N VAL A 132 -2.80 -14.05 -26.40
CA VAL A 132 -2.60 -15.46 -26.06
C VAL A 132 -3.86 -16.29 -26.37
N ARG A 133 -5.07 -15.72 -26.21
CA ARG A 133 -6.33 -16.37 -26.55
C ARG A 133 -6.46 -16.65 -28.05
N SER A 134 -6.13 -15.66 -28.90
CA SER A 134 -6.24 -15.79 -30.36
C SER A 134 -5.25 -16.80 -30.97
N ARG A 135 -4.03 -16.88 -30.43
CA ARG A 135 -2.96 -17.74 -30.96
C ARG A 135 -2.79 -19.06 -30.19
N GLY A 136 -3.45 -19.22 -29.05
CA GLY A 136 -3.39 -20.38 -28.14
C GLY A 136 -2.05 -20.52 -27.38
N SER A 137 -0.91 -20.36 -28.07
CA SER A 137 0.42 -20.54 -27.50
C SER A 137 1.41 -19.56 -28.14
N VAL A 138 1.98 -18.65 -27.33
CA VAL A 138 2.82 -17.56 -27.84
C VAL A 138 4.17 -17.52 -27.12
N PRO A 139 5.31 -17.46 -27.83
CA PRO A 139 6.62 -17.24 -27.22
C PRO A 139 6.69 -15.89 -26.51
N PHE A 140 7.31 -15.84 -25.32
CA PHE A 140 7.44 -14.62 -24.53
C PHE A 140 8.07 -13.46 -25.33
N ARG A 141 9.10 -13.74 -26.13
CA ARG A 141 9.75 -12.74 -27.00
C ARG A 141 8.77 -12.07 -27.99
N HIS A 142 7.79 -12.81 -28.51
CA HIS A 142 6.80 -12.26 -29.44
C HIS A 142 5.78 -11.41 -28.68
N LEU A 143 5.42 -11.78 -27.44
CA LEU A 143 4.55 -10.95 -26.60
C LEU A 143 5.19 -9.59 -26.32
N VAL A 144 6.49 -9.58 -25.97
CA VAL A 144 7.24 -8.33 -25.73
C VAL A 144 7.30 -7.48 -27.00
N GLN A 145 7.59 -8.10 -28.15
CA GLN A 145 7.65 -7.39 -29.42
C GLN A 145 6.30 -6.78 -29.80
N GLU A 146 5.21 -7.56 -29.78
CA GLU A 146 3.89 -7.10 -30.19
C GLU A 146 3.37 -5.96 -29.30
N ILE A 147 3.61 -6.03 -27.99
CA ILE A 147 3.21 -4.99 -27.04
C ILE A 147 4.00 -3.69 -27.27
N ASN A 148 5.29 -3.80 -27.60
CA ASN A 148 6.12 -2.63 -27.93
C ASN A 148 5.73 -2.01 -29.28
N ASP A 149 5.40 -2.85 -30.28
CA ASP A 149 5.01 -2.42 -31.62
C ASP A 149 3.65 -1.71 -31.63
N GLN A 150 2.76 -2.03 -30.69
CA GLN A 150 1.45 -1.37 -30.51
C GLN A 150 1.52 0.05 -29.92
N GLY A 151 2.72 0.60 -29.72
CA GLY A 151 2.90 2.03 -29.44
C GLY A 151 2.56 2.48 -28.02
N GLN A 152 2.43 1.56 -27.05
CA GLN A 152 2.32 1.95 -25.64
C GLN A 152 3.70 2.30 -25.08
N VAL A 153 4.07 3.58 -25.25
CA VAL A 153 5.29 4.17 -24.69
C VAL A 153 5.34 3.92 -23.17
N GLY A 154 6.33 3.13 -22.73
CA GLY A 154 6.71 3.03 -21.32
C GLY A 154 6.43 1.71 -20.61
N MET A 155 6.02 0.63 -21.29
CA MET A 155 5.99 -0.70 -20.66
C MET A 155 7.31 -1.43 -20.85
N GLY A 156 8.03 -1.62 -19.76
CA GLY A 156 9.25 -2.41 -19.76
C GLY A 156 8.96 -3.91 -19.75
N VAL A 157 10.00 -4.68 -20.01
CA VAL A 157 9.93 -6.15 -19.97
C VAL A 157 9.46 -6.63 -18.59
N ARG A 158 9.82 -5.93 -17.51
CA ARG A 158 9.47 -6.28 -16.13
C ARG A 158 7.96 -6.26 -15.89
N GLU A 159 7.27 -5.26 -16.42
CA GLU A 159 5.83 -5.09 -16.30
C GLU A 159 5.08 -6.24 -17.01
N ILE A 160 5.59 -6.63 -18.18
CA ILE A 160 5.07 -7.78 -18.94
C ILE A 160 5.33 -9.09 -18.19
N GLU A 161 6.50 -9.27 -17.57
CA GLU A 161 6.78 -10.43 -16.73
C GLU A 161 5.83 -10.50 -15.53
N GLN A 162 5.59 -9.37 -14.87
CA GLN A 162 4.70 -9.30 -13.73
C GLN A 162 3.27 -9.66 -14.12
N ALA A 163 2.75 -9.05 -15.20
CA ALA A 163 1.40 -9.33 -15.70
C ALA A 163 1.21 -10.82 -16.02
N ILE A 164 2.19 -11.46 -16.69
CA ILE A 164 2.15 -12.89 -16.98
C ILE A 164 2.18 -13.72 -15.69
N GLN A 165 3.01 -13.34 -14.71
CA GLN A 165 3.09 -14.07 -13.45
C GLN A 165 1.75 -14.02 -12.70
N GLU A 166 1.07 -12.87 -12.68
CA GLU A 166 -0.28 -12.75 -12.13
C GLU A 166 -1.29 -13.62 -12.89
N MET A 167 -1.26 -13.59 -14.24
CA MET A 167 -2.14 -14.42 -15.08
C MET A 167 -1.93 -15.92 -14.85
N VAL A 168 -0.69 -16.35 -14.55
CA VAL A 168 -0.38 -17.73 -14.15
C VAL A 168 -0.95 -18.07 -12.77
N THR A 169 -0.82 -17.16 -11.79
CA THR A 169 -1.43 -17.31 -10.47
C THR A 169 -2.95 -17.39 -10.55
N GLU A 170 -3.57 -16.60 -11.43
CA GLU A 170 -5.00 -16.61 -11.74
C GLU A 170 -5.44 -17.82 -12.59
N GLN A 171 -4.50 -18.71 -12.97
CA GLN A 171 -4.74 -19.88 -13.80
C GLN A 171 -5.35 -19.59 -15.19
N THR A 172 -5.19 -18.36 -15.69
CA THR A 172 -5.68 -17.98 -17.04
C THR A 172 -4.71 -18.41 -18.14
N VAL A 173 -3.41 -18.51 -17.81
CA VAL A 173 -2.35 -18.96 -18.71
C VAL A 173 -1.34 -19.85 -17.99
N ARG A 174 -0.58 -20.63 -18.75
CA ARG A 174 0.55 -21.43 -18.28
C ARG A 174 1.83 -20.97 -18.95
N ALA A 175 2.88 -20.75 -18.16
CA ALA A 175 4.23 -20.60 -18.70
C ALA A 175 4.93 -21.96 -18.77
N VAL A 176 5.48 -22.32 -19.93
CA VAL A 176 6.23 -23.56 -20.15
C VAL A 176 7.62 -23.22 -20.70
N GLY A 177 8.68 -23.72 -20.07
CA GLY A 177 10.08 -23.47 -20.47
C GLY A 177 10.86 -22.59 -19.49
N VAL A 178 12.10 -22.28 -19.85
CA VAL A 178 13.06 -21.55 -18.99
C VAL A 178 12.98 -20.03 -19.25
N ARG A 179 13.22 -19.20 -18.21
CA ARG A 179 13.17 -17.72 -18.27
C ARG A 179 13.88 -17.18 -19.53
N GLY A 180 13.14 -16.45 -20.36
CA GLY A 180 13.59 -15.89 -21.65
C GLY A 180 13.08 -16.63 -22.90
N ASN A 181 13.02 -17.96 -22.86
CA ASN A 181 12.53 -18.81 -23.98
C ASN A 181 11.19 -19.51 -23.65
N ARG A 182 10.51 -19.06 -22.60
CA ARG A 182 9.22 -19.60 -22.20
C ARG A 182 8.13 -19.31 -23.23
N VAL A 183 7.23 -20.26 -23.37
CA VAL A 183 6.00 -20.15 -24.16
C VAL A 183 4.83 -19.98 -23.19
N ILE A 184 4.00 -18.98 -23.46
CA ILE A 184 2.79 -18.69 -22.68
C ILE A 184 1.61 -19.33 -23.41
N ARG A 185 0.94 -20.26 -22.75
CA ARG A 185 -0.19 -21.03 -23.29
C ARG A 185 -1.47 -20.63 -22.57
N TRP A 186 -2.54 -20.43 -23.33
CA TRP A 186 -3.88 -20.17 -22.79
C TRP A 186 -4.40 -21.39 -21.99
N LEU A 187 -5.00 -21.15 -20.82
CA LEU A 187 -5.61 -22.19 -19.98
C LEU A 187 -7.13 -22.01 -19.77
N GLY A 188 -7.67 -20.80 -19.98
CA GLY A 188 -9.08 -20.51 -19.69
C GLY A 188 -10.05 -21.24 -20.62
N GLY A 189 -11.08 -21.88 -20.04
CA GLY A 189 -12.09 -22.66 -20.74
C GLY A 189 -12.81 -21.96 -21.91
N GLU A 190 -13.15 -22.79 -22.90
CA GLU A 190 -13.88 -22.64 -24.17
C GLU A 190 -13.68 -21.35 -24.99
N VAL A 191 -12.87 -21.48 -26.05
CA VAL A 191 -13.31 -21.04 -27.38
C VAL A 191 -14.37 -22.06 -27.82
N ALA A 192 -15.53 -21.57 -28.27
CA ALA A 192 -16.65 -22.36 -28.76
C ALA A 192 -16.26 -23.50 -29.71
#